data_AF-E0S138-F1
#
_entry.id   AF-E0S138-F1
#
_cell.length_a   1.000
_cell.length_b   1.000
_cell.length_c   1.000
_cell.angle_alpha   90.00
_cell.angle_beta   90.00
_cell.angle_gamma   90.00
#
_symmetry.space_group_name_H-M   'P 1'
#
loop_
_entity.id
_entity.type
_entity.pdbx_description
1 polymer ?
#
loop_
_entity_poly.entity_id
_entity_poly.type
_entity_poly.pdbx_seq_one_letter_code
_entity_poly.pdbx_strand_id
1 'polypeptide(L)'
;MNDAFILARLRSLKVDGLDGLRVEIANYKKLCEIFEWDNTGGRKRELRMEELKRFCDYHKEGHKIIIDSIYDVPKVKVDKRQDGNHKVYVTLVESVLLSYFIEHKLTTANFRKKELWEILGLVNPEYGKYDDNYAPLKRELQLYDCGIKDWQIKNFYADSRRVMNNIVNSALKSLRNRKLIEFEDNVLVAKDKRGSYFEVKDKELRTQILEIEKETLNELNCASMSNVIYNSDKEVSVARYMKLRDEKLKSRLGIQYIFRRYHIICNPKYLNQGLVENLKALKQELNDKSMDKVLDTIEQRCEQTNNDPETSFRYHRSYMDIQRMLAMKLLSTNKAKVEEYFLLRNDWEADELELFA
;
A
#
# COMPACT_ATOMS: atom_id res chain seq x y z
N MET A 1 5.53 14.15 29.01
CA MET A 1 4.68 14.04 30.22
C MET A 1 4.92 12.67 30.81
N ASN A 2 5.06 12.55 32.13
CA ASN A 2 5.47 11.33 32.81
C ASN A 2 4.26 10.37 32.94
N ASP A 3 4.38 9.09 32.57
CA ASP A 3 3.32 8.08 32.70
C ASP A 3 2.81 7.98 34.16
N ALA A 4 3.69 8.21 35.14
CA ALA A 4 3.34 8.27 36.56
C ALA A 4 2.39 9.45 36.90
N PHE A 5 2.50 10.58 36.20
CA PHE A 5 1.65 11.74 36.42
C PHE A 5 0.21 11.47 35.95
N ILE A 6 0.05 10.85 34.77
CA ILE A 6 -1.27 10.54 34.21
C ILE A 6 -2.00 9.51 35.09
N LEU A 7 -1.29 8.47 35.54
CA LEU A 7 -1.86 7.49 36.48
C LEU A 7 -2.24 8.12 37.82
N ALA A 8 -1.38 8.99 38.37
CA ALA A 8 -1.68 9.68 39.63
C ALA A 8 -2.95 10.54 39.50
N ARG A 9 -3.09 11.29 38.40
CA ARG A 9 -4.30 12.08 38.12
C ARG A 9 -5.53 11.19 37.99
N LEU A 10 -5.47 10.11 37.20
CA LEU A 10 -6.58 9.15 37.05
C LEU A 10 -7.01 8.56 38.39
N ARG A 11 -6.05 8.15 39.24
CA ARG A 11 -6.33 7.58 40.56
C ARG A 11 -6.88 8.62 41.54
N SER A 12 -6.48 9.88 41.42
CA SER A 12 -7.00 10.98 42.25
C SER A 12 -8.44 11.39 41.90
N LEU A 13 -8.97 10.94 40.76
CA LEU A 13 -10.37 11.16 40.38
C LEU A 13 -11.33 10.14 41.02
N LYS A 14 -10.82 9.18 41.80
CA LYS A 14 -11.67 8.27 42.58
C LYS A 14 -12.53 9.06 43.56
N VAL A 15 -13.83 8.82 43.52
CA VAL A 15 -14.77 9.27 44.55
C VAL A 15 -14.97 8.09 45.50
N ASP A 16 -14.68 8.29 46.78
CA ASP A 16 -14.94 7.29 47.82
C ASP A 16 -16.45 7.06 47.95
N GLY A 17 -16.91 5.80 47.79
CA GLY A 17 -18.26 5.44 48.21
C GLY A 17 -19.01 4.32 47.47
N LEU A 18 -18.51 3.77 46.36
CA LEU A 18 -19.19 2.66 45.66
C LEU A 18 -18.15 1.67 45.11
N ASP A 19 -18.39 0.37 45.29
CA ASP A 19 -17.56 -0.76 44.84
C ASP A 19 -17.42 -0.91 43.31
N GLY A 20 -17.58 0.18 42.53
CA GLY A 20 -17.43 0.21 41.09
C GLY A 20 -16.84 1.53 40.63
N LEU A 21 -15.71 1.46 39.92
CA LEU A 21 -14.91 2.60 39.49
C LEU A 21 -15.55 3.27 38.27
N ARG A 22 -16.57 4.12 38.46
CA ARG A 22 -17.18 4.90 37.37
C ARG A 22 -16.84 6.39 37.49
N VAL A 23 -15.82 6.83 36.76
CA VAL A 23 -15.44 8.26 36.70
C VAL A 23 -16.03 8.88 35.43
N GLU A 24 -16.86 9.91 35.60
CA GLU A 24 -17.47 10.65 34.49
C GLU A 24 -16.73 11.96 34.22
N ILE A 25 -16.31 12.15 32.96
CA ILE A 25 -15.67 13.38 32.48
C ILE A 25 -16.59 14.02 31.44
N ALA A 26 -17.04 15.25 31.70
CA ALA A 26 -18.08 15.92 30.93
C ALA A 26 -17.78 16.06 29.42
N ASN A 27 -16.52 16.30 29.04
CA ASN A 27 -16.09 16.40 27.64
C ASN A 27 -14.56 16.36 27.50
N TYR A 28 -14.09 16.32 26.24
CA TYR A 28 -12.66 16.33 25.91
C TYR A 28 -11.92 17.58 26.40
N LYS A 29 -12.57 18.75 26.47
CA LYS A 29 -11.94 19.95 27.02
C LYS A 29 -11.63 19.75 28.50
N LYS A 30 -12.55 19.17 29.27
CA LYS A 30 -12.34 18.88 30.68
C LYS A 30 -11.28 17.81 30.91
N LEU A 31 -11.24 16.80 30.04
CA LEU A 31 -10.16 15.81 30.01
C LEU A 31 -8.79 16.49 29.85
N CYS A 32 -8.66 17.39 28.86
CA CYS A 32 -7.42 18.13 28.64
C CYS A 32 -7.02 19.01 29.83
N GLU A 33 -7.97 19.64 30.52
CA GLU A 33 -7.69 20.41 31.74
C GLU A 33 -7.14 19.51 32.86
N ILE A 34 -7.73 18.32 33.08
CA ILE A 34 -7.31 17.37 34.12
C ILE A 34 -5.86 16.88 33.89
N PHE A 35 -5.51 16.60 32.64
CA PHE A 35 -4.20 16.08 32.27
C PHE A 35 -3.21 17.16 31.80
N GLU A 36 -3.58 18.43 31.92
CA GLU A 36 -2.77 19.56 31.48
C GLU A 36 -2.31 19.41 30.01
N TRP A 37 -3.22 18.94 29.16
CA TRP A 37 -3.01 18.81 27.72
C TRP A 37 -3.50 20.05 26.97
N ASP A 38 -2.80 20.39 25.89
CA ASP A 38 -3.28 21.42 24.96
C ASP A 38 -4.61 20.99 24.32
N ASN A 39 -5.66 21.78 24.55
CA ASN A 39 -6.97 21.56 23.94
C ASN A 39 -6.92 21.86 22.44
N THR A 40 -6.52 20.86 21.65
CA THR A 40 -6.29 20.95 20.20
C THR A 40 -7.18 19.96 19.45
N GLY A 41 -7.58 20.32 18.23
CA GLY A 41 -8.44 19.50 17.37
C GLY A 41 -7.69 18.50 16.48
N GLY A 42 -8.44 17.74 15.67
CA GLY A 42 -7.92 16.86 14.62
C GLY A 42 -6.99 15.77 15.14
N ARG A 43 -5.85 15.57 14.46
CA ARG A 43 -4.90 14.47 14.76
C ARG A 43 -4.33 14.51 16.18
N LYS A 44 -4.16 15.70 16.76
CA LYS A 44 -3.67 15.83 18.14
C LYS A 44 -4.69 15.28 19.14
N ARG A 45 -5.98 15.53 18.92
CA ARG A 45 -7.06 14.95 19.71
C ARG A 45 -7.07 13.44 19.66
N GLU A 46 -6.96 12.87 18.46
CA GLU A 46 -6.88 11.41 18.27
C GLU A 46 -5.71 10.80 19.05
N LEU A 47 -4.52 11.38 18.93
CA LEU A 47 -3.32 10.91 19.63
C LEU A 47 -3.46 10.96 21.16
N ARG A 48 -4.15 11.97 21.71
CA ARG A 48 -4.43 12.06 23.15
C ARG A 48 -5.43 11.01 23.62
N MET A 49 -6.43 10.70 22.79
CA MET A 49 -7.39 9.63 23.11
C MET A 49 -6.72 8.24 23.01
N GLU A 50 -5.84 8.02 22.03
CA GLU A 50 -4.99 6.83 21.96
C GLU A 50 -4.06 6.73 23.18
N GLU A 51 -3.49 7.86 23.62
CA GLU A 51 -2.67 7.93 24.83
C GLU A 51 -3.50 7.57 26.06
N LEU A 52 -4.74 8.06 26.19
CA LEU A 52 -5.65 7.71 27.29
C LEU A 52 -5.96 6.21 27.33
N LYS A 53 -6.22 5.56 26.18
CA LYS A 53 -6.45 4.10 26.09
C LYS A 53 -5.31 3.25 26.65
N ARG A 54 -4.12 3.81 26.80
CA ARG A 54 -2.99 3.10 27.42
C ARG A 54 -3.15 2.96 28.93
N PHE A 55 -3.92 3.83 29.57
CA PHE A 55 -4.00 3.91 31.03
C PHE A 55 -5.34 3.39 31.59
N CYS A 56 -6.39 3.37 30.78
CA CYS A 56 -7.73 3.01 31.22
C CYS A 56 -8.61 2.48 30.08
N ASP A 57 -9.60 1.66 30.43
CA ASP A 57 -10.75 1.43 29.58
C ASP A 57 -11.76 2.58 29.75
N TYR A 58 -12.28 3.07 28.64
CA TYR A 58 -13.32 4.09 28.66
C TYR A 58 -14.25 3.92 27.46
N HIS A 59 -15.49 4.38 27.63
CA HIS A 59 -16.43 4.56 26.54
C HIS A 59 -16.97 6.01 26.53
N LYS A 60 -17.71 6.36 25.48
CA LYS A 60 -18.33 7.68 25.34
C LYS A 60 -19.84 7.56 25.42
N GLU A 61 -20.45 8.42 26.23
CA GLU A 61 -21.90 8.63 26.25
C GLU A 61 -22.16 10.07 25.76
N GLY A 62 -22.49 10.21 24.48
CA GLY A 62 -22.56 11.51 23.81
C GLY A 62 -21.20 12.22 23.80
N HIS A 63 -21.11 13.38 24.45
CA HIS A 63 -19.87 14.14 24.59
C HIS A 63 -19.04 13.73 25.81
N LYS A 64 -19.63 12.95 26.73
CA LYS A 64 -19.00 12.52 27.98
C LYS A 64 -18.04 11.37 27.73
N ILE A 65 -17.03 11.27 28.60
CA ILE A 65 -16.04 10.19 28.61
C ILE A 65 -16.19 9.49 29.95
N ILE A 66 -16.60 8.22 29.92
CA ILE A 66 -16.81 7.40 31.11
C ILE A 66 -15.63 6.44 31.21
N ILE A 67 -14.87 6.53 32.30
CA ILE A 67 -13.77 5.61 32.59
C ILE A 67 -14.33 4.42 33.34
N ASP A 68 -14.17 3.24 32.76
CA ASP A 68 -14.70 1.97 33.26
C ASP A 68 -13.69 1.23 34.15
N SER A 69 -12.40 1.35 33.83
CA SER A 69 -11.32 0.71 34.57
C SER A 69 -10.01 1.49 34.40
N ILE A 70 -9.14 1.51 35.41
CA ILE A 70 -7.79 2.07 35.30
C ILE A 70 -6.79 0.93 35.48
N TYR A 71 -5.80 0.82 34.60
CA TYR A 71 -4.79 -0.21 34.68
C TYR A 71 -3.74 0.10 35.76
N ASP A 72 -3.24 -0.94 36.42
CA ASP A 72 -2.15 -0.79 37.40
C ASP A 72 -0.82 -0.40 36.75
N VAL A 73 -0.59 -0.97 35.56
CA VAL A 73 0.56 -0.69 34.70
C VAL A 73 0.02 -0.24 33.34
N PRO A 74 0.45 0.92 32.80
CA PRO A 74 -0.03 1.39 31.51
C PRO A 74 0.43 0.45 30.39
N LYS A 75 -0.41 0.28 29.36
CA LYS A 75 0.00 -0.39 28.12
C LYS A 75 1.20 0.34 27.52
N VAL A 76 2.17 -0.44 27.04
CA VAL A 76 3.41 0.09 26.45
C VAL A 76 3.08 1.04 25.30
N LYS A 77 3.75 2.20 25.25
CA LYS A 77 3.62 3.13 24.12
C LYS A 77 4.29 2.50 22.90
N VAL A 78 3.51 2.05 21.93
CA VAL A 78 4.06 1.61 20.64
C VAL A 78 4.36 2.85 19.81
N ASP A 79 5.58 3.38 19.92
CA ASP A 79 6.05 4.43 19.01
C ASP A 79 6.48 3.81 17.68
N LYS A 80 5.52 3.70 16.75
CA LYS A 80 5.77 3.22 15.37
C LYS A 80 6.76 4.11 14.58
N ARG A 81 7.24 5.24 15.14
CA ARG A 81 8.29 6.08 14.53
C ARG A 81 9.70 5.65 14.94
N GLN A 82 9.84 5.02 16.11
CA GLN A 82 11.12 4.45 16.56
C GLN A 82 11.41 3.10 15.90
N ASP A 83 10.36 2.35 15.55
CA ASP A 83 10.45 1.19 14.66
C ASP A 83 10.68 1.68 13.23
N GLY A 84 11.96 1.75 12.85
CA GLY A 84 12.46 2.28 11.58
C GLY A 84 12.01 1.53 10.32
N ASN A 85 10.71 1.27 10.13
CA ASN A 85 10.15 0.63 8.94
C ASN A 85 10.60 1.33 7.65
N HIS A 86 10.64 2.66 7.64
CA HIS A 86 11.18 3.39 6.49
C HIS A 86 12.66 3.06 6.25
N LYS A 87 13.47 2.97 7.31
CA LYS A 87 14.89 2.58 7.23
C LYS A 87 15.05 1.12 6.79
N VAL A 88 14.19 0.22 7.25
CA VAL A 88 14.17 -1.20 6.88
C VAL A 88 13.91 -1.34 5.38
N TYR A 89 12.82 -0.76 4.86
CA TYR A 89 12.52 -0.79 3.43
C TYR A 89 13.63 -0.15 2.58
N VAL A 90 14.16 1.00 3.01
CA VAL A 90 15.28 1.67 2.32
C VAL A 90 16.48 0.73 2.23
N THR A 91 16.87 0.09 3.33
CA THR A 91 18.06 -0.77 3.40
C THR A 91 17.90 -2.03 2.55
N LEU A 92 16.71 -2.65 2.59
CA LEU A 92 16.40 -3.83 1.78
C LEU A 92 16.37 -3.50 0.29
N VAL A 93 15.65 -2.43 -0.10
CA VAL A 93 15.58 -2.00 -1.51
C VAL A 93 16.96 -1.59 -2.02
N GLU A 94 17.76 -0.88 -1.22
CA GLU A 94 19.14 -0.53 -1.54
C GLU A 94 19.98 -1.77 -1.86
N SER A 95 20.00 -2.74 -0.94
CA SER A 95 20.80 -3.95 -1.08
C SER A 95 20.42 -4.71 -2.35
N VAL A 96 19.12 -4.87 -2.59
CA VAL A 96 18.61 -5.60 -3.76
C VAL A 96 18.88 -4.85 -5.07
N LEU A 97 18.62 -3.54 -5.09
CA LEU A 97 18.80 -2.73 -6.28
C LEU A 97 20.29 -2.63 -6.67
N LEU A 98 21.18 -2.31 -5.72
CA LEU A 98 22.60 -2.19 -6.03
C LEU A 98 23.23 -3.53 -6.41
N SER A 99 22.83 -4.64 -5.77
CA SER A 99 23.24 -5.99 -6.18
C SER A 99 22.83 -6.30 -7.62
N TYR A 100 21.61 -5.93 -8.04
CA TYR A 100 21.18 -6.09 -9.44
C TYR A 100 22.12 -5.37 -10.42
N PHE A 101 22.50 -4.11 -10.12
CA PHE A 101 23.43 -3.38 -10.98
C PHE A 101 24.83 -4.02 -11.03
N ILE A 102 25.33 -4.54 -9.90
CA ILE A 102 26.61 -5.25 -9.85
C ILE A 102 26.57 -6.54 -10.68
N GLU A 103 25.59 -7.41 -10.43
CA GLU A 103 25.44 -8.73 -11.07
C GLU A 103 25.34 -8.61 -12.58
N HIS A 104 24.60 -7.59 -13.06
CA HIS A 104 24.42 -7.33 -14.48
C HIS A 104 25.49 -6.41 -15.09
N LYS A 105 26.49 -5.97 -14.31
CA LYS A 105 27.57 -5.06 -14.74
C LYS A 105 27.03 -3.76 -15.37
N LEU A 106 26.00 -3.20 -14.76
CA LEU A 106 25.32 -1.98 -15.21
C LEU A 106 25.73 -0.79 -14.36
N THR A 107 25.80 0.39 -14.97
CA THR A 107 25.84 1.68 -14.27
C THR A 107 24.56 2.47 -14.47
N THR A 108 23.78 2.14 -15.51
CA THR A 108 22.54 2.80 -15.87
C THR A 108 21.54 1.76 -16.34
N ALA A 109 20.29 1.87 -15.91
CA ALA A 109 19.23 0.98 -16.35
C ALA A 109 17.88 1.68 -16.42
N ASN A 110 17.01 1.19 -17.30
CA ASN A 110 15.65 1.67 -17.46
C ASN A 110 14.67 0.56 -17.11
N PHE A 111 13.72 0.82 -16.22
CA PHE A 111 12.77 -0.18 -15.76
C PHE A 111 11.34 0.25 -16.03
N ARG A 112 10.50 -0.66 -16.52
CA ARG A 112 9.07 -0.50 -16.31
C ARG A 112 8.78 -0.64 -14.81
N LYS A 113 7.67 -0.07 -14.37
CA LYS A 113 7.28 -0.06 -12.96
C LYS A 113 7.16 -1.47 -12.36
N LYS A 114 6.43 -2.36 -13.03
CA LYS A 114 6.26 -3.75 -12.60
C LYS A 114 7.57 -4.54 -12.62
N GLU A 115 8.36 -4.33 -13.65
CA GLU A 115 9.68 -4.94 -13.79
C GLU A 115 10.62 -4.56 -12.63
N LEU A 116 10.60 -3.30 -12.20
CA LEU A 116 11.34 -2.89 -11.00
C LEU A 116 10.81 -3.58 -9.74
N TRP A 117 9.50 -3.74 -9.60
CA TRP A 117 8.91 -4.45 -8.45
C TRP A 117 9.27 -5.94 -8.42
N GLU A 118 9.29 -6.59 -9.58
CA GLU A 118 9.70 -7.99 -9.74
C GLU A 118 11.20 -8.17 -9.42
N ILE A 119 12.07 -7.28 -9.94
CA ILE A 119 13.51 -7.28 -9.62
C ILE A 119 13.75 -7.17 -8.12
N LEU A 120 13.00 -6.27 -7.46
CA LEU A 120 13.08 -6.05 -6.02
C LEU A 120 12.47 -7.20 -5.19
N GLY A 121 11.70 -8.11 -5.81
CA GLY A 121 10.98 -9.17 -5.10
C GLY A 121 9.73 -8.68 -4.35
N LEU A 122 9.19 -7.51 -4.70
CA LEU A 122 7.97 -6.97 -4.10
C LEU A 122 6.69 -7.67 -4.58
N VAL A 123 6.74 -8.19 -5.82
CA VAL A 123 5.63 -8.90 -6.45
C VAL A 123 6.18 -10.13 -7.17
N ASN A 124 5.32 -11.12 -7.39
CA ASN A 124 5.70 -12.28 -8.19
C ASN A 124 5.49 -12.01 -9.69
N PRO A 125 6.05 -12.86 -10.59
CA PRO A 125 5.91 -12.69 -12.04
C PRO A 125 4.46 -12.74 -12.56
N GLU A 126 3.53 -13.36 -11.82
CA GLU A 126 2.13 -13.47 -12.22
C GLU A 126 1.31 -12.21 -11.83
N TYR A 127 1.85 -11.29 -11.02
CA TYR A 127 1.15 -10.11 -10.53
C TYR A 127 0.51 -9.28 -11.66
N GLY A 128 1.21 -9.14 -12.79
CA GLY A 128 0.72 -8.35 -13.91
C GLY A 128 -0.27 -9.06 -14.85
N LYS A 129 -0.44 -10.38 -14.72
CA LYS A 129 -1.13 -11.23 -15.70
C LYS A 129 -2.63 -10.96 -15.81
N TYR A 130 -3.25 -10.56 -14.70
CA TYR A 130 -4.70 -10.41 -14.59
C TYR A 130 -5.16 -8.95 -14.61
N ASP A 131 -4.27 -7.99 -14.85
CA ASP A 131 -4.56 -6.55 -14.74
C ASP A 131 -5.74 -6.08 -15.61
N ASP A 132 -5.90 -6.68 -16.79
CA ASP A 132 -6.92 -6.31 -17.79
C ASP A 132 -8.15 -7.23 -17.77
N ASN A 133 -8.03 -8.42 -17.16
CA ASN A 133 -9.10 -9.40 -17.08
C ASN A 133 -8.95 -10.29 -15.84
N TYR A 134 -9.89 -10.18 -14.90
CA TYR A 134 -9.89 -10.95 -13.66
C TYR A 134 -10.50 -12.35 -13.80
N ALA A 135 -11.16 -12.68 -14.91
CA ALA A 135 -11.84 -13.97 -15.06
C ALA A 135 -10.92 -15.19 -14.87
N PRO A 136 -9.68 -15.22 -15.43
CA PRO A 136 -8.77 -16.33 -15.18
C PRO A 136 -8.36 -16.45 -13.71
N LEU A 137 -8.06 -15.32 -13.05
CA LEU A 137 -7.73 -15.29 -11.62
C LEU A 137 -8.88 -15.83 -10.77
N LYS A 138 -10.11 -15.38 -11.03
CA LYS A 138 -11.29 -15.88 -10.32
C LYS A 138 -11.47 -17.37 -10.53
N ARG A 139 -11.25 -17.89 -11.74
CA ARG A 139 -11.34 -19.33 -12.03
C ARG A 139 -10.30 -20.14 -11.27
N GLU A 140 -9.08 -19.63 -11.16
CA GLU A 140 -8.01 -20.27 -10.38
C GLU A 140 -8.31 -20.25 -8.88
N LEU A 141 -8.95 -19.18 -8.37
CA LEU A 141 -9.26 -19.03 -6.95
C LEU A 141 -10.62 -19.60 -6.54
N GLN A 142 -11.49 -19.94 -7.50
CA GLN A 142 -12.82 -20.52 -7.26
C GLN A 142 -12.78 -21.82 -6.46
N LEU A 143 -11.67 -22.57 -6.55
CA LEU A 143 -11.43 -23.79 -5.78
C LEU A 143 -11.28 -23.55 -4.27
N TYR A 144 -11.06 -22.29 -3.88
CA TYR A 144 -10.81 -21.89 -2.49
C TYR A 144 -11.77 -20.80 -2.00
N ASP A 145 -12.50 -20.16 -2.91
CA ASP A 145 -13.51 -19.14 -2.61
C ASP A 145 -14.41 -18.90 -3.84
N CYS A 146 -15.65 -19.36 -3.78
CA CYS A 146 -16.59 -19.25 -4.88
C CYS A 146 -17.16 -17.83 -5.08
N GLY A 147 -16.84 -16.86 -4.21
CA GLY A 147 -17.53 -15.57 -4.10
C GLY A 147 -16.72 -14.31 -4.44
N ILE A 148 -15.48 -14.42 -4.92
CA ILE A 148 -14.61 -13.25 -5.16
C ILE A 148 -15.20 -12.31 -6.22
N LYS A 149 -15.42 -11.05 -5.82
CA LYS A 149 -15.96 -9.99 -6.68
C LYS A 149 -14.86 -9.12 -7.29
N ASP A 150 -15.09 -8.61 -8.50
CA ASP A 150 -14.12 -7.78 -9.25
C ASP A 150 -13.66 -6.55 -8.46
N TRP A 151 -14.55 -5.93 -7.67
CA TRP A 151 -14.20 -4.76 -6.87
C TRP A 151 -13.21 -5.10 -5.74
N GLN A 152 -13.22 -6.33 -5.23
CA GLN A 152 -12.27 -6.78 -4.20
C GLN A 152 -10.88 -6.97 -4.79
N ILE A 153 -10.79 -7.51 -6.01
CA ILE A 153 -9.54 -7.62 -6.77
C ILE A 153 -9.02 -6.24 -7.16
N LYS A 154 -9.90 -5.35 -7.63
CA LYS A 154 -9.56 -3.96 -7.98
C LYS A 154 -9.00 -3.20 -6.77
N ASN A 155 -9.63 -3.34 -5.61
CA ASN A 155 -9.14 -2.73 -4.36
C ASN A 155 -7.78 -3.29 -3.97
N PHE A 156 -7.59 -4.61 -4.03
CA PHE A 156 -6.31 -5.25 -3.74
C PHE A 156 -5.18 -4.68 -4.63
N TYR A 157 -5.40 -4.58 -5.94
CA TYR A 157 -4.42 -3.95 -6.85
C TYR A 157 -4.18 -2.48 -6.50
N ALA A 158 -5.22 -1.71 -6.18
CA ALA A 158 -5.06 -0.31 -5.80
C ALA A 158 -4.19 -0.15 -4.55
N ASP A 159 -4.41 -0.97 -3.52
CA ASP A 159 -3.66 -0.94 -2.27
C ASP A 159 -2.24 -1.43 -2.41
N SER A 160 -2.04 -2.60 -3.03
CA SER A 160 -0.71 -3.15 -3.28
C SER A 160 0.12 -2.18 -4.11
N ARG A 161 -0.41 -1.65 -5.22
CA ARG A 161 0.31 -0.65 -6.04
C ARG A 161 0.68 0.59 -5.23
N ARG A 162 -0.22 1.08 -4.37
CA ARG A 162 0.05 2.24 -3.50
C ARG A 162 1.20 1.96 -2.53
N VAL A 163 1.19 0.81 -1.86
CA VAL A 163 2.26 0.41 -0.92
C VAL A 163 3.58 0.23 -1.65
N MET A 164 3.62 -0.51 -2.78
CA MET A 164 4.85 -0.71 -3.55
C MET A 164 5.44 0.60 -4.07
N ASN A 165 4.59 1.52 -4.54
CA ASN A 165 5.04 2.86 -4.94
C ASN A 165 5.71 3.61 -3.80
N ASN A 166 5.09 3.57 -2.62
CA ASN A 166 5.60 4.29 -1.47
C ASN A 166 6.93 3.71 -1.01
N ILE A 167 7.07 2.38 -0.98
CA ILE A 167 8.33 1.69 -0.65
C ILE A 167 9.43 2.08 -1.63
N VAL A 168 9.19 1.88 -2.93
CA VAL A 168 10.20 2.14 -3.97
C VAL A 168 10.59 3.62 -4.03
N ASN A 169 9.62 4.52 -4.12
CA ASN A 169 9.91 5.96 -4.23
C ASN A 169 10.63 6.48 -2.98
N SER A 170 10.29 5.98 -1.79
CA SER A 170 10.98 6.33 -0.55
C SER A 170 12.44 5.90 -0.57
N ALA A 171 12.69 4.65 -0.97
CA ALA A 171 14.04 4.10 -1.07
C ALA A 171 14.89 4.84 -2.11
N LEU A 172 14.36 5.04 -3.32
CA LEU A 172 15.06 5.78 -4.38
C LEU A 172 15.40 7.22 -3.96
N LYS A 173 14.47 7.93 -3.31
CA LYS A 173 14.73 9.27 -2.77
C LYS A 173 15.84 9.26 -1.71
N SER A 174 15.85 8.27 -0.81
CA SER A 174 16.91 8.12 0.19
C SER A 174 18.27 7.84 -0.43
N LEU A 175 18.33 6.95 -1.43
CA LEU A 175 19.55 6.63 -2.18
C LEU A 175 20.10 7.85 -2.92
N ARG A 176 19.22 8.62 -3.57
CA ARG A 176 19.58 9.88 -4.24
C ARG A 176 20.12 10.92 -3.28
N ASN A 177 19.48 11.07 -2.11
CA ASN A 177 19.94 12.00 -1.08
C ASN A 177 21.34 11.64 -0.57
N ARG A 178 21.67 10.34 -0.51
CA ARG A 178 23.00 9.82 -0.17
C ARG A 178 23.98 9.75 -1.35
N LYS A 179 23.61 10.22 -2.54
CA LYS A 179 24.45 10.24 -3.75
C LYS A 179 24.93 8.86 -4.21
N LEU A 180 24.17 7.81 -3.88
CA LEU A 180 24.39 6.45 -4.38
C LEU A 180 23.80 6.26 -5.77
N ILE A 181 22.71 6.96 -6.07
CA ILE A 181 22.07 6.97 -7.38
C ILE A 181 21.66 8.39 -7.79
N GLU A 182 21.41 8.58 -9.07
CA GLU A 182 20.47 9.57 -9.61
C GLU A 182 19.29 8.82 -10.22
N PHE A 183 18.08 9.38 -10.15
CA PHE A 183 16.94 8.74 -10.83
C PHE A 183 15.90 9.75 -11.31
N GLU A 184 15.31 9.44 -12.46
CA GLU A 184 14.13 10.10 -13.00
C GLU A 184 12.98 9.10 -13.07
N ASP A 185 11.83 9.48 -12.52
CA ASP A 185 10.58 8.77 -12.71
C ASP A 185 9.79 9.38 -13.87
N ASN A 186 8.95 8.58 -14.53
CA ASN A 186 8.07 9.02 -15.62
C ASN A 186 8.77 9.45 -16.92
N VAL A 187 9.99 8.95 -17.17
CA VAL A 187 10.69 9.11 -18.45
C VAL A 187 9.83 8.54 -19.58
N LEU A 188 9.49 9.39 -20.55
CA LEU A 188 8.60 9.06 -21.65
C LEU A 188 9.38 8.34 -22.75
N VAL A 189 8.95 7.13 -23.09
CA VAL A 189 9.55 6.28 -24.13
C VAL A 189 8.51 6.03 -25.21
N ALA A 190 8.93 6.18 -26.46
CA ALA A 190 8.13 5.91 -27.64
C ALA A 190 8.69 4.70 -28.40
N LYS A 191 7.80 3.94 -29.04
CA LYS A 191 8.18 2.94 -30.04
C LYS A 191 7.85 3.49 -31.43
N ASP A 192 8.86 3.58 -32.29
CA ASP A 192 8.65 4.04 -33.66
C ASP A 192 7.99 2.98 -34.55
N LYS A 193 7.58 3.38 -35.76
CA LYS A 193 7.02 2.47 -36.77
C LYS A 193 7.95 1.33 -37.22
N ARG A 194 9.27 1.48 -37.04
CA ARG A 194 10.30 0.47 -37.38
C ARG A 194 10.52 -0.54 -36.26
N GLY A 195 9.92 -0.32 -35.09
CA GLY A 195 10.03 -1.17 -33.91
C GLY A 195 11.10 -0.75 -32.91
N SER A 196 11.81 0.36 -33.15
CA SER A 196 12.86 0.88 -32.27
C SER A 196 12.26 1.68 -31.12
N TYR A 197 12.87 1.55 -29.95
CA TYR A 197 12.50 2.34 -28.76
C TYR A 197 13.43 3.53 -28.62
N PHE A 198 12.87 4.70 -28.28
CA PHE A 198 13.65 5.90 -27.99
C PHE A 198 13.01 6.73 -26.88
N GLU A 199 13.83 7.50 -26.17
CA GLU A 199 13.36 8.43 -25.14
C GLU A 199 12.90 9.74 -25.79
N VAL A 200 11.74 10.23 -25.38
CA VAL A 200 11.18 11.50 -25.85
C VAL A 200 11.75 12.64 -25.02
N LYS A 201 12.96 13.09 -25.42
CA LYS A 201 13.67 14.23 -24.82
C LYS A 201 13.26 15.58 -25.43
N ASP A 202 12.89 15.57 -26.71
CA ASP A 202 12.54 16.78 -27.44
C ASP A 202 11.25 17.42 -26.90
N LYS A 203 11.31 18.73 -26.63
CA LYS A 203 10.21 19.47 -26.02
C LYS A 203 9.01 19.56 -26.96
N GLU A 204 9.26 19.76 -28.24
CA GLU A 204 8.22 19.94 -29.25
C GLU A 204 7.43 18.63 -29.43
N LEU A 205 8.12 17.51 -29.58
CA LEU A 205 7.52 16.18 -29.65
C LEU A 205 6.74 15.84 -28.37
N ARG A 206 7.25 16.21 -27.18
CA ARG A 206 6.50 16.03 -25.92
C ARG A 206 5.20 16.84 -25.91
N THR A 207 5.20 18.07 -26.42
CA THR A 207 3.99 18.91 -26.52
C THR A 207 2.97 18.27 -27.45
N GLN A 208 3.38 17.80 -28.63
CA GLN A 208 2.49 17.14 -29.59
C GLN A 208 1.88 15.85 -29.03
N ILE A 209 2.67 15.07 -28.27
CA ILE A 209 2.15 13.89 -27.58
C ILE A 209 1.11 14.28 -26.52
N LEU A 210 1.37 15.34 -25.75
CA LEU A 210 0.45 15.81 -24.70
C LEU A 210 -0.87 16.31 -25.30
N GLU A 211 -0.82 17.00 -26.44
CA GLU A 211 -2.01 17.42 -27.20
C GLU A 211 -2.84 16.20 -27.64
N ILE A 212 -2.20 15.17 -28.20
CA ILE A 212 -2.89 13.92 -28.58
C ILE A 212 -3.51 13.23 -27.35
N GLU A 213 -2.80 13.16 -26.22
CA GLU A 213 -3.34 12.59 -24.98
C GLU A 213 -4.57 13.37 -24.50
N LYS A 214 -4.56 14.71 -24.60
CA LYS A 214 -5.68 15.58 -24.21
C LYS A 214 -6.86 15.50 -25.17
N GLU A 215 -6.62 15.48 -26.47
CA GLU A 215 -7.67 15.25 -27.48
C GLU A 215 -8.36 13.90 -27.28
N THR A 216 -7.58 12.85 -27.02
CA THR A 216 -8.12 11.50 -26.76
C THR A 216 -9.02 11.50 -25.52
N LEU A 217 -8.62 12.22 -24.45
CA LEU A 217 -9.47 12.38 -23.26
C LEU A 217 -10.77 13.11 -23.59
N ASN A 218 -10.71 14.20 -24.36
CA ASN A 218 -11.90 14.97 -24.75
C ASN A 218 -12.86 14.14 -25.62
N GLU A 219 -12.36 13.36 -26.58
CA GLU A 219 -13.18 12.47 -27.42
C GLU A 219 -13.89 11.36 -26.64
N LEU A 220 -13.31 10.96 -25.51
CA LEU A 220 -13.91 9.98 -24.59
C LEU A 220 -14.72 10.66 -23.49
N ASN A 221 -15.00 11.97 -23.59
CA ASN A 221 -15.71 12.77 -22.58
C ASN A 221 -15.12 12.62 -21.18
N CYS A 222 -13.80 12.46 -21.07
CA CYS A 222 -13.08 12.27 -19.82
C CYS A 222 -12.26 13.52 -19.49
N ALA A 223 -12.42 14.09 -18.30
CA ALA A 223 -11.61 15.22 -17.86
C ALA A 223 -10.16 14.81 -17.52
N SER A 224 -9.95 13.56 -17.12
CA SER A 224 -8.68 13.03 -16.64
C SER A 224 -8.52 11.54 -16.89
N MET A 225 -7.29 11.03 -16.76
CA MET A 225 -7.03 9.59 -16.73
C MET A 225 -7.71 8.87 -15.56
N SER A 226 -7.97 9.56 -14.44
CA SER A 226 -8.76 8.99 -13.35
C SER A 226 -10.18 8.69 -13.79
N ASN A 227 -10.80 9.55 -14.62
CA ASN A 227 -12.12 9.26 -15.18
C ASN A 227 -12.09 8.03 -16.08
N VAL A 228 -11.02 7.83 -16.87
CA VAL A 228 -10.85 6.64 -17.70
C VAL A 228 -10.70 5.36 -16.86
N ILE A 229 -9.95 5.41 -15.75
CA ILE A 229 -9.66 4.24 -14.89
C ILE A 229 -10.85 3.86 -14.00
N TYR A 230 -11.59 4.86 -13.52
CA TYR A 230 -12.67 4.67 -12.56
C TYR A 230 -14.06 4.89 -13.16
N ASN A 231 -14.19 4.87 -14.49
CA ASN A 231 -15.48 5.04 -15.18
C ASN A 231 -16.49 3.99 -14.69
N SER A 232 -17.55 4.44 -14.01
CA SER A 232 -18.62 3.61 -13.46
C SER A 232 -19.50 3.00 -14.54
N ASP A 233 -19.65 3.70 -15.66
CA ASP A 233 -20.65 3.42 -16.70
C ASP A 233 -20.13 2.44 -17.76
N LYS A 234 -18.86 2.00 -17.61
CA LYS A 234 -18.15 1.00 -18.43
C LYS A 234 -18.06 1.30 -19.94
N GLU A 235 -18.59 2.42 -20.43
CA GLU A 235 -18.46 2.82 -21.83
C GLU A 235 -17.02 3.16 -22.23
N VAL A 236 -16.21 3.61 -21.27
CA VAL A 236 -14.79 3.93 -21.47
C VAL A 236 -13.94 3.01 -20.62
N SER A 237 -12.89 2.45 -21.24
CA SER A 237 -11.89 1.62 -20.57
C SER A 237 -10.49 2.12 -20.87
N VAL A 238 -9.52 1.74 -20.03
CA VAL A 238 -8.09 2.03 -20.27
C VAL A 238 -7.65 1.47 -21.62
N ALA A 239 -8.06 0.25 -21.97
CA ALA A 239 -7.76 -0.35 -23.26
C ALA A 239 -8.31 0.48 -24.44
N ARG A 240 -9.53 0.99 -24.32
CA ARG A 240 -10.14 1.88 -25.34
C ARG A 240 -9.36 3.18 -25.49
N TYR A 241 -8.99 3.81 -24.38
CA TYR A 241 -8.15 5.01 -24.38
C TYR A 241 -6.79 4.76 -25.05
N MET A 242 -6.09 3.71 -24.64
CA MET A 242 -4.76 3.39 -25.17
C MET A 242 -4.81 3.15 -26.68
N LYS A 243 -5.80 2.38 -27.14
CA LYS A 243 -6.00 2.11 -28.57
C LYS A 243 -6.22 3.40 -29.37
N LEU A 244 -7.15 4.26 -28.93
CA LEU A 244 -7.45 5.51 -29.63
C LEU A 244 -6.27 6.49 -29.64
N ARG A 245 -5.56 6.61 -28.50
CA ARG A 245 -4.34 7.41 -28.40
C ARG A 245 -3.26 6.90 -29.36
N ASP A 246 -3.03 5.59 -29.36
CA ASP A 246 -1.97 4.96 -30.15
C ASP A 246 -2.25 5.04 -31.66
N GLU A 247 -3.51 4.97 -32.08
CA GLU A 247 -3.93 5.23 -33.46
C GLU A 247 -3.62 6.68 -33.91
N LYS A 248 -3.87 7.67 -33.04
CA LYS A 248 -3.53 9.08 -33.30
C LYS A 248 -2.03 9.32 -33.32
N LEU A 249 -1.28 8.76 -32.36
CA LEU A 249 0.18 8.81 -32.33
C LEU A 249 0.78 8.23 -33.62
N LYS A 250 0.25 7.10 -34.09
CA LYS A 250 0.74 6.43 -35.30
C LYS A 250 0.50 7.25 -36.55
N SER A 251 -0.71 7.81 -36.69
CA SER A 251 -1.10 8.59 -37.87
C SER A 251 -0.42 9.96 -37.96
N ARG A 252 -0.23 10.65 -36.83
CA ARG A 252 0.33 12.01 -36.81
C ARG A 252 1.85 12.05 -36.64
N LEU A 253 2.41 11.16 -35.82
CA LEU A 253 3.81 11.22 -35.39
C LEU A 253 4.63 9.98 -35.81
N GLY A 254 4.00 8.96 -36.39
CA GLY A 254 4.68 7.69 -36.71
C GLY A 254 5.11 6.89 -35.49
N ILE A 255 4.54 7.19 -34.31
CA ILE A 255 4.79 6.51 -33.03
C ILE A 255 3.73 5.43 -32.83
N GLN A 256 4.14 4.17 -32.67
CA GLN A 256 3.22 3.05 -32.47
C GLN A 256 2.52 3.10 -31.12
N TYR A 257 3.28 3.36 -30.06
CA TYR A 257 2.76 3.58 -28.70
C TYR A 257 3.81 4.26 -27.84
N ILE A 258 3.36 4.80 -26.72
CA ILE A 258 4.20 5.42 -25.69
C ILE A 258 3.98 4.76 -24.33
N PHE A 259 4.99 4.82 -23.48
CA PHE A 259 4.92 4.34 -22.11
C PHE A 259 5.99 5.02 -21.25
N ARG A 260 5.88 4.86 -19.93
CA ARG A 260 6.78 5.50 -18.96
C ARG A 260 7.69 4.50 -18.27
N ARG A 261 8.92 4.92 -17.97
CA ARG A 261 9.93 4.11 -17.27
C ARG A 261 10.57 4.91 -16.12
N TYR A 262 11.19 4.16 -15.21
CA TYR A 262 12.24 4.68 -14.34
C TYR A 262 13.56 4.69 -15.12
N HIS A 263 14.32 5.76 -14.98
CA HIS A 263 15.71 5.84 -15.40
C HIS A 263 16.58 5.96 -14.15
N ILE A 264 17.45 4.98 -13.90
CA ILE A 264 18.29 4.93 -12.70
C ILE A 264 19.75 4.88 -13.12
N ILE A 265 20.55 5.79 -12.58
CA ILE A 265 22.00 5.87 -12.75
C ILE A 265 22.64 5.59 -11.39
N CYS A 266 23.46 4.57 -11.28
CA CYS A 266 24.21 4.27 -10.06
C CYS A 266 25.57 4.96 -10.07
N ASN A 267 26.05 5.34 -8.89
CA ASN A 267 27.40 5.84 -8.69
C ASN A 267 28.39 4.65 -8.66
N PRO A 268 29.19 4.42 -9.72
CA PRO A 268 29.99 3.21 -9.84
C PRO A 268 31.04 3.07 -8.73
N LYS A 269 31.51 4.19 -8.16
CA LYS A 269 32.50 4.19 -7.07
C LYS A 269 31.97 3.57 -5.78
N TYR A 270 30.66 3.59 -5.56
CA TYR A 270 30.03 3.14 -4.33
C TYR A 270 29.11 1.92 -4.52
N LEU A 271 29.07 1.33 -5.74
CA LEU A 271 28.26 0.14 -6.03
C LEU A 271 28.54 -1.01 -5.06
N ASN A 272 29.84 -1.28 -4.79
CA ASN A 272 30.28 -2.36 -3.91
C ASN A 272 29.74 -2.27 -2.48
N GLN A 273 29.26 -1.09 -2.03
CA GLN A 273 28.62 -0.95 -0.72
C GLN A 273 27.29 -1.72 -0.61
N GLY A 274 26.68 -2.06 -1.75
CA GLY A 274 25.43 -2.83 -1.81
C GLY A 274 25.62 -4.34 -1.97
N LEU A 275 26.85 -4.85 -1.99
CA LEU A 275 27.12 -6.28 -2.15
C LEU A 275 26.75 -7.02 -0.86
N VAL A 276 25.88 -8.02 -0.99
CA VAL A 276 25.30 -8.77 0.13
C VAL A 276 25.39 -10.26 -0.15
N GLU A 277 25.85 -11.03 0.85
CA GLU A 277 26.09 -12.47 0.70
C GLU A 277 24.80 -13.28 0.50
N ASN A 278 23.67 -12.82 1.04
CA ASN A 278 22.39 -13.54 0.97
C ASN A 278 21.26 -12.68 0.38
N LEU A 279 21.43 -12.29 -0.89
CA LEU A 279 20.44 -11.51 -1.65
C LEU A 279 19.05 -12.18 -1.67
N LYS A 280 18.99 -13.51 -1.71
CA LYS A 280 17.72 -14.26 -1.71
C LYS A 280 16.94 -14.06 -0.41
N ALA A 281 17.62 -14.12 0.75
CA ALA A 281 16.98 -13.87 2.04
C ALA A 281 16.47 -12.42 2.16
N LEU A 282 17.23 -11.43 1.68
CA LEU A 282 16.80 -10.03 1.71
C LEU A 282 15.60 -9.76 0.79
N LYS A 283 15.56 -10.37 -0.40
CA LYS A 283 14.38 -10.32 -1.27
C LYS A 283 13.16 -10.93 -0.58
N GLN A 284 13.33 -12.06 0.10
CA GLN A 284 12.26 -12.71 0.84
C GLN A 284 11.78 -11.85 2.01
N GLU A 285 12.70 -11.28 2.80
CA GLU A 285 12.36 -10.37 3.90
C GLU A 285 11.61 -9.12 3.40
N LEU A 286 12.07 -8.54 2.29
CA LEU A 286 11.40 -7.40 1.66
C LEU A 286 10.00 -7.79 1.18
N ASN A 287 9.85 -8.96 0.56
CA ASN A 287 8.56 -9.49 0.12
C ASN A 287 7.60 -9.64 1.30
N ASP A 288 7.98 -10.38 2.34
CA ASP A 288 7.15 -10.65 3.52
C ASP A 288 6.73 -9.33 4.20
N LYS A 289 7.67 -8.43 4.48
CA LYS A 289 7.34 -7.12 5.07
C LYS A 289 6.41 -6.30 4.19
N SER A 290 6.64 -6.29 2.88
CA SER A 290 5.79 -5.54 1.94
C SER A 290 4.38 -6.10 1.87
N MET A 291 4.22 -7.44 1.95
CA MET A 291 2.93 -8.11 2.01
C MET A 291 2.17 -7.77 3.30
N ASP A 292 2.84 -7.88 4.46
CA ASP A 292 2.28 -7.48 5.75
C ASP A 292 1.82 -6.03 5.70
N LYS A 293 2.63 -5.14 5.11
CA LYS A 293 2.28 -3.73 4.97
C LYS A 293 1.04 -3.50 4.10
N VAL A 294 0.85 -4.30 3.05
CA VAL A 294 -0.37 -4.26 2.23
C VAL A 294 -1.57 -4.68 3.04
N LEU A 295 -1.49 -5.82 3.73
CA LEU A 295 -2.58 -6.36 4.54
C LEU A 295 -2.95 -5.43 5.70
N ASP A 296 -1.97 -4.91 6.44
CA ASP A 296 -2.17 -3.93 7.51
C ASP A 296 -2.89 -2.67 7.01
N THR A 297 -2.52 -2.19 5.81
CA THR A 297 -3.13 -1.00 5.22
C THR A 297 -4.57 -1.26 4.83
N ILE A 298 -4.88 -2.45 4.35
CA ILE A 298 -6.24 -2.84 3.99
C ILE A 298 -7.09 -3.04 5.25
N GLU A 299 -6.56 -3.73 6.27
CA GLU A 299 -7.23 -3.98 7.54
C GLU A 299 -7.59 -2.67 8.25
N GLN A 300 -6.64 -1.75 8.38
CA GLN A 300 -6.88 -0.42 8.97
C GLN A 300 -7.99 0.34 8.24
N ARG A 301 -8.06 0.25 6.90
CA ARG A 301 -9.14 0.88 6.15
C ARG A 301 -10.48 0.18 6.41
N CYS A 302 -10.50 -1.16 6.46
CA CYS A 302 -11.70 -1.92 6.75
C CYS A 302 -12.26 -1.60 8.14
N GLU A 303 -11.40 -1.54 9.16
CA GLU A 303 -11.78 -1.12 10.51
C GLU A 303 -12.34 0.30 10.52
N GLN A 304 -11.68 1.24 9.84
CA GLN A 304 -12.15 2.63 9.75
C GLN A 304 -13.53 2.72 9.10
N THR A 305 -13.74 2.06 7.95
CA THR A 305 -15.04 2.07 7.26
C THR A 305 -16.13 1.35 8.08
N ASN A 306 -15.81 0.23 8.72
CA ASN A 306 -16.81 -0.52 9.48
C ASN A 306 -17.25 0.19 10.77
N ASN A 307 -16.35 1.00 11.36
CA ASN A 307 -16.63 1.78 12.56
C ASN A 307 -17.23 3.17 12.26
N ASP A 308 -17.29 3.58 10.98
CA ASP A 308 -17.84 4.87 10.59
C ASP A 308 -19.37 4.83 10.50
N PRO A 309 -20.11 5.47 11.42
CA PRO A 309 -21.57 5.44 11.45
C PRO A 309 -22.21 6.16 10.26
N GLU A 310 -21.50 7.04 9.57
CA GLU A 310 -22.03 7.81 8.43
C GLU A 310 -22.01 7.02 7.12
N THR A 311 -21.21 5.95 7.05
CA THR A 311 -21.13 5.12 5.85
C THR A 311 -22.20 4.03 5.87
N SER A 312 -22.91 3.83 4.76
CA SER A 312 -23.88 2.72 4.60
C SER A 312 -23.21 1.39 4.21
N PHE A 313 -21.96 1.44 3.76
CA PHE A 313 -21.20 0.28 3.32
C PHE A 313 -20.45 -0.37 4.48
N ARG A 314 -20.47 -1.70 4.55
CA ARG A 314 -19.69 -2.50 5.50
C ARG A 314 -18.97 -3.63 4.78
N TYR A 315 -17.69 -3.79 5.10
CA TYR A 315 -16.93 -4.95 4.65
C TYR A 315 -17.42 -6.20 5.38
N HIS A 316 -17.69 -7.26 4.61
CA HIS A 316 -18.01 -8.57 5.16
C HIS A 316 -16.78 -9.18 5.87
N ARG A 317 -17.00 -10.07 6.84
CA ARG A 317 -15.93 -10.71 7.63
C ARG A 317 -14.89 -11.43 6.74
N SER A 318 -15.36 -12.10 5.69
CA SER A 318 -14.49 -12.80 4.72
C SER A 318 -13.68 -11.89 3.80
N TYR A 319 -13.88 -10.56 3.84
CA TYR A 319 -13.14 -9.65 2.97
C TYR A 319 -11.63 -9.76 3.20
N MET A 320 -11.18 -9.79 4.45
CA MET A 320 -9.76 -9.89 4.77
C MET A 320 -9.14 -11.22 4.33
N ASP A 321 -9.90 -12.31 4.39
CA ASP A 321 -9.42 -13.63 3.95
C ASP A 321 -9.22 -13.65 2.43
N ILE A 322 -10.12 -13.02 1.68
CA ILE A 322 -9.96 -12.81 0.24
C ILE A 322 -8.71 -11.96 -0.04
N GLN A 323 -8.44 -10.91 0.74
CA GLN A 323 -7.23 -10.09 0.54
C GLN A 323 -5.95 -10.85 0.86
N ARG A 324 -5.95 -11.72 1.88
CA ARG A 324 -4.81 -12.61 2.22
C ARG A 324 -4.53 -13.60 1.10
N MET A 325 -5.58 -14.22 0.56
CA MET A 325 -5.46 -15.12 -0.59
C MET A 325 -4.88 -14.40 -1.81
N LEU A 326 -5.36 -13.19 -2.13
CA LEU A 326 -4.82 -12.39 -3.22
C LEU A 326 -3.36 -12.01 -2.98
N ALA A 327 -2.98 -11.70 -1.73
CA ALA A 327 -1.58 -11.44 -1.36
C ALA A 327 -0.69 -12.67 -1.59
N MET A 328 -1.12 -13.86 -1.17
CA MET A 328 -0.37 -15.09 -1.42
C MET A 328 -0.26 -15.38 -2.91
N LYS A 329 -1.35 -15.25 -3.67
CA LYS A 329 -1.36 -15.54 -5.11
C LYS A 329 -0.54 -14.57 -5.94
N LEU A 330 -0.56 -13.28 -5.61
CA LEU A 330 -0.04 -12.22 -6.49
C LEU A 330 1.24 -11.56 -5.98
N LEU A 331 1.51 -11.57 -4.66
CA LEU A 331 2.68 -10.90 -4.08
C LEU A 331 3.77 -11.88 -3.66
N SER A 332 3.41 -13.03 -3.07
CA SER A 332 4.38 -13.98 -2.52
C SER A 332 5.35 -14.47 -3.59
N THR A 333 6.65 -14.31 -3.32
CA THR A 333 7.73 -14.86 -4.15
C THR A 333 8.16 -16.26 -3.73
N ASN A 334 7.70 -16.75 -2.58
CA ASN A 334 8.02 -18.07 -2.06
C ASN A 334 6.97 -19.10 -2.51
N LYS A 335 7.31 -19.89 -3.54
CA LYS A 335 6.41 -20.91 -4.10
C LYS A 335 5.96 -21.96 -3.07
N ALA A 336 6.87 -22.43 -2.21
CA ALA A 336 6.53 -23.43 -1.19
C ALA A 336 5.51 -22.86 -0.19
N LYS A 337 5.69 -21.60 0.24
CA LYS A 337 4.73 -20.90 1.12
C LYS A 337 3.36 -20.73 0.45
N VAL A 338 3.33 -20.49 -0.86
CA VAL A 338 2.07 -20.40 -1.63
C VAL A 338 1.38 -21.76 -1.69
N GLU A 339 2.11 -22.82 -2.05
CA GLU A 339 1.58 -24.19 -2.12
C GLU A 339 1.02 -24.64 -0.77
N GLU A 340 1.78 -24.47 0.32
CA GLU A 340 1.36 -24.78 1.68
C GLU A 340 0.08 -24.03 2.08
N TYR A 341 0.00 -22.72 1.80
CA TYR A 341 -1.17 -21.91 2.11
C TYR A 341 -2.45 -22.42 1.43
N PHE A 342 -2.36 -22.82 0.15
CA PHE A 342 -3.51 -23.30 -0.59
C PHE A 342 -3.86 -24.76 -0.29
N LEU A 343 -2.89 -25.59 0.11
CA LEU A 343 -3.15 -26.94 0.60
C LEU A 343 -3.94 -26.92 1.92
N LEU A 344 -3.47 -26.17 2.92
CA LEU A 344 -4.15 -26.05 4.21
C LEU A 344 -5.59 -25.54 4.10
N ARG A 345 -5.84 -24.69 3.09
CA ARG A 345 -7.19 -24.14 2.84
C ARG A 345 -8.14 -25.16 2.22
N ASN A 346 -7.63 -26.06 1.39
CA ASN A 346 -8.42 -27.16 0.83
C ASN A 346 -8.80 -28.17 1.93
N ASP A 347 -7.86 -28.50 2.81
CA ASP A 347 -8.11 -29.46 3.90
C ASP A 347 -9.18 -28.94 4.88
N TRP A 348 -9.16 -27.63 5.18
CA TRP A 348 -10.16 -27.00 6.05
C TRP A 348 -11.58 -27.01 5.46
N GLU A 349 -11.74 -26.81 4.16
CA GLU A 349 -13.05 -26.90 3.48
C GLU A 349 -13.55 -28.36 3.40
N ALA A 350 -12.63 -29.34 3.30
CA ALA A 350 -13.00 -30.76 3.34
C ALA A 350 -13.49 -31.19 4.73
N ASP A 351 -12.81 -30.76 5.80
CA ASP A 351 -13.19 -31.07 7.17
C ASP A 351 -14.54 -30.43 7.57
N GLU A 352 -14.84 -29.19 7.13
CA GLU A 352 -16.16 -28.59 7.36
C GLU A 352 -17.28 -29.38 6.66
N LEU A 353 -17.04 -29.89 5.44
CA LEU A 353 -18.03 -30.70 4.72
C LEU A 353 -18.28 -32.07 5.37
N GLU A 354 -17.28 -32.67 6.02
CA GLU A 354 -17.44 -33.92 6.79
C GLU A 354 -18.12 -33.71 8.15
N LEU A 355 -18.00 -32.54 8.76
CA LEU A 355 -18.68 -32.21 10.03
C LEU A 355 -20.18 -31.89 9.87
N PHE A 356 -20.64 -31.61 8.65
CA PHE A 356 -22.04 -31.33 8.32
C PHE A 356 -22.70 -32.41 7.44
N ALA A 357 -22.00 -33.51 7.15
CA ALA A 357 -22.52 -34.74 6.55
C ALA A 357 -22.84 -35.77 7.64
#